data_AF-A0AAP7ZN18-F1
#
_entry.id   AF-A0AAP7ZN18-F1
#
_cell.length_a   1.000
_cell.length_b   1.000
_cell.length_c   1.000
_cell.angle_alpha   90.00
_cell.angle_beta   90.00
_cell.angle_gamma   90.00
#
_symmetry.space_group_name_H-M   'P 1'
#
loop_
_entity.id
_entity.type
_entity.pdbx_description
1 polymer ?
#
loop_
_entity_poly.entity_id
_entity_poly.type
_entity_poly.pdbx_seq_one_letter_code
_entity_poly.pdbx_strand_id
1 'polypeptide(L)'
;MKWLGLSDTPAGRGILTEHFAQVTQTPDNIVRSFANQYGNFEVRESLFVGPSGKAVKLQTTYQVLQDGTRRFSTTIPFRLGN
;
A
#
# COMPACT_ATOMS: atom_id res chain seq x y z
N MET A 1 2.76 12.83 -2.92
CA MET A 1 3.93 12.07 -3.45
C MET A 1 5.16 12.93 -3.72
N LYS A 2 5.03 14.22 -4.13
CA LYS A 2 6.18 15.12 -4.37
C LYS A 2 7.25 15.15 -3.26
N TRP A 3 6.86 15.21 -1.99
CA TRP A 3 7.81 15.22 -0.87
C TRP A 3 8.59 13.91 -0.70
N LEU A 4 8.07 12.80 -1.22
CA LEU A 4 8.75 11.50 -1.27
C LEU A 4 9.68 11.39 -2.51
N GLY A 5 9.79 12.42 -3.34
CA GLY A 5 10.59 12.36 -4.56
C GLY A 5 9.95 11.54 -5.69
N LEU A 6 8.65 11.26 -5.58
CA LEU A 6 7.89 10.55 -6.61
C LEU A 6 7.21 11.55 -7.55
N SER A 7 7.57 11.47 -8.82
CA SER A 7 6.91 12.16 -9.93
C SER A 7 5.89 11.26 -10.62
N ASP A 8 4.86 11.83 -11.24
CA ASP A 8 3.89 11.08 -12.03
C ASP A 8 4.47 10.74 -13.42
N THR A 9 5.40 9.79 -13.42
CA THR A 9 6.04 9.24 -14.62
C THR A 9 5.91 7.72 -14.60
N PRO A 10 6.15 7.01 -15.73
CA PRO A 10 6.18 5.55 -15.72
C PRO A 10 7.10 4.97 -14.65
N ALA A 11 8.28 5.56 -14.44
CA ALA A 11 9.22 5.14 -13.40
C ALA A 11 8.65 5.36 -11.99
N GLY A 12 8.08 6.53 -11.71
CA GLY A 12 7.47 6.82 -10.40
C GLY A 12 6.28 5.92 -10.08
N ARG A 13 5.44 5.61 -11.08
CA ARG A 13 4.35 4.64 -10.94
C ARG A 13 4.89 3.22 -10.72
N GLY A 14 5.96 2.83 -11.41
CA GLY A 14 6.63 1.54 -11.24
C GLY A 14 7.07 1.28 -9.81
N ILE A 15 7.69 2.28 -9.16
CA ILE A 15 8.13 2.20 -7.75
C ILE A 15 6.95 1.90 -6.81
N LEU A 16 5.81 2.58 -7.01
CA LEU A 16 4.61 2.35 -6.20
C LEU A 16 4.00 0.97 -6.46
N THR A 17 3.92 0.56 -7.74
CA THR A 17 3.41 -0.76 -8.12
C THR A 17 4.22 -1.88 -7.49
N GLU A 18 5.55 -1.78 -7.55
CA GLU A 18 6.45 -2.77 -6.95
C GLU A 18 6.29 -2.82 -5.42
N HIS A 19 6.27 -1.64 -4.76
CA HIS A 19 6.03 -1.56 -3.31
C HIS A 19 4.73 -2.25 -2.92
N PHE A 20 3.61 -1.91 -3.56
CA PHE A 20 2.32 -2.50 -3.21
C PHE A 20 2.22 -3.99 -3.53
N ALA A 21 2.95 -4.48 -4.53
CA ALA A 21 3.05 -5.92 -4.79
C ALA A 21 3.77 -6.63 -3.63
N GLN A 22 4.91 -6.10 -3.17
CA GLN A 22 5.68 -6.65 -2.04
C GLN A 22 4.87 -6.65 -0.73
N VAL A 23 4.10 -5.58 -0.47
CA VAL A 23 3.23 -5.48 0.71
C VAL A 23 2.24 -6.64 0.81
N THR A 24 1.70 -7.12 -0.32
CA THR A 24 0.74 -8.25 -0.31
C THR A 24 1.38 -9.60 0.02
N GLN A 25 2.71 -9.73 -0.13
CA GLN A 25 3.46 -10.95 0.14
C GLN A 25 3.91 -11.07 1.61
N THR A 26 3.75 -10.01 2.40
CA THR A 26 4.15 -9.99 3.82
C THR A 26 2.94 -10.35 4.70
N PRO A 27 2.88 -11.54 5.33
CA PRO A 27 1.70 -11.97 6.08
C PRO A 27 1.45 -11.13 7.35
N ASP A 28 2.51 -10.74 8.05
CA ASP A 28 2.43 -10.12 9.39
C ASP A 28 2.08 -8.63 9.37
N ASN A 29 1.72 -8.08 8.20
CA ASN A 29 1.40 -6.66 8.04
C ASN A 29 -0.10 -6.37 7.93
N ILE A 30 -0.95 -7.39 8.05
CA ILE A 30 -2.41 -7.23 8.10
C ILE A 30 -2.79 -6.69 9.47
N VAL A 31 -3.33 -5.46 9.51
CA VAL A 31 -3.77 -4.82 10.76
C VAL A 31 -5.28 -4.94 10.99
N ARG A 32 -6.05 -5.24 9.93
CA ARG A 32 -7.49 -5.46 10.02
C ARG A 32 -7.99 -6.27 8.82
N SER A 33 -8.91 -7.19 9.06
CA SER A 33 -9.69 -7.86 8.03
C SER A 33 -11.17 -7.56 8.22
N PHE A 34 -11.93 -7.37 7.14
CA PHE A 34 -13.36 -7.15 7.20
C PHE A 34 -14.07 -7.65 5.92
N ALA A 35 -15.36 -7.95 6.05
CA ALA A 35 -16.21 -8.34 4.93
C ALA A 35 -17.44 -7.43 4.86
N ASN A 36 -17.96 -7.23 3.65
CA ASN A 36 -19.26 -6.61 3.41
C ASN A 36 -19.97 -7.31 2.25
N GLN A 37 -21.12 -6.81 1.81
CA GLN A 37 -21.90 -7.41 0.72
C GLN A 37 -21.18 -7.46 -0.64
N TYR A 38 -20.04 -6.76 -0.79
CA TYR A 38 -19.26 -6.70 -2.02
C TYR A 38 -17.98 -7.56 -1.98
N GLY A 39 -17.64 -8.15 -0.83
CA GLY A 39 -16.53 -9.09 -0.70
C GLY A 39 -15.71 -8.94 0.58
N ASN A 40 -14.52 -9.54 0.54
CA ASN A 40 -13.56 -9.59 1.64
C ASN A 40 -12.43 -8.57 1.42
N PHE A 41 -11.99 -7.94 2.50
CA PHE A 41 -10.99 -6.89 2.47
C PHE A 41 -9.96 -7.06 3.59
N GLU A 42 -8.74 -6.63 3.30
CA GLU A 42 -7.62 -6.57 4.24
C GLU A 42 -7.07 -5.15 4.24
N VAL A 43 -6.80 -4.63 5.43
CA VAL A 43 -6.03 -3.40 5.64
C VAL A 43 -4.63 -3.81 6.06
N ARG A 44 -3.63 -3.34 5.33
CA ARG A 44 -2.21 -3.63 5.57
C ARG A 44 -1.43 -2.35 5.85
N GLU A 45 -0.47 -2.42 6.75
CA GLU A 45 0.45 -1.31 7.01
C GLU A 45 1.84 -1.60 6.41
N SER A 46 2.48 -0.58 5.86
CA SER A 46 3.83 -0.71 5.31
C SER A 46 4.63 0.58 5.47
N LEU A 47 5.95 0.44 5.61
CA LEU A 47 6.88 1.55 5.55
C LEU A 47 7.31 1.75 4.09
N PHE A 48 7.12 2.95 3.55
CA PHE A 48 7.60 3.32 2.22
C PHE A 48 8.67 4.41 2.33
N VAL A 49 9.85 4.15 1.76
CA VAL A 49 10.94 5.14 1.65
C VAL A 49 11.02 5.59 0.21
N GLY A 50 10.71 6.86 -0.04
CA GLY A 50 10.71 7.41 -1.38
C GLY A 50 12.12 7.79 -1.88
N PRO A 51 12.28 8.05 -3.19
CA PRO A 51 13.56 8.51 -3.76
C PRO A 51 14.16 9.77 -3.11
N SER A 52 13.36 10.59 -2.43
CA SER A 52 13.88 11.74 -1.66
C SER A 52 14.56 11.37 -0.33
N GLY A 53 14.59 10.08 0.03
CA GLY A 53 15.08 9.58 1.32
C GLY A 53 14.07 9.71 2.47
N LYS A 54 12.90 10.32 2.21
CA LYS A 54 11.86 10.47 3.23
C LYS A 54 10.99 9.23 3.32
N ALA A 55 10.58 8.90 4.56
CA ALA A 55 9.76 7.73 4.85
C ALA A 55 8.31 8.12 5.22
N VAL A 56 7.37 7.24 4.91
CA VAL A 56 5.96 7.37 5.26
C VAL A 56 5.40 6.00 5.64
N LYS A 57 4.47 5.95 6.60
CA LYS A 57 3.65 4.76 6.79
C LYS A 57 2.47 4.81 5.83
N LEU A 58 2.25 3.76 5.07
CA LEU A 58 1.08 3.59 4.21
C LEU A 58 0.13 2.59 4.85
N GLN A 59 -1.11 2.99 5.07
CA GLN A 59 -2.19 2.07 5.37
C GLN A 59 -2.97 1.83 4.09
N THR A 60 -2.95 0.61 3.59
CA THR A 60 -3.47 0.25 2.28
C THR A 60 -4.57 -0.79 2.43
N THR A 61 -5.72 -0.53 1.79
CA THR A 61 -6.83 -1.47 1.72
C THR A 61 -6.74 -2.25 0.42
N TYR A 62 -6.81 -3.57 0.53
CA TYR A 62 -6.90 -4.51 -0.57
C TYR A 62 -8.22 -5.26 -0.50
N GLN A 63 -8.81 -5.55 -1.66
CA GLN A 63 -9.84 -6.57 -1.78
C GLN A 63 -9.18 -7.93 -2.00
N VAL A 64 -9.61 -8.93 -1.25
CA VAL A 64 -9.20 -10.33 -1.46
C VAL A 64 -10.15 -10.95 -2.48
N LEU A 65 -9.62 -11.40 -3.60
CA LEU A 65 -10.37 -12.03 -4.68
C LEU A 65 -10.56 -13.54 -4.41
N GLN A 66 -11.43 -14.18 -5.19
CA GLN A 66 -11.78 -15.61 -5.03
C GLN A 66 -10.58 -16.54 -5.21
N ASP A 67 -9.62 -16.18 -6.07
CA ASP A 67 -8.36 -16.89 -6.30
C ASP A 67 -7.30 -16.62 -5.21
N GLY A 68 -7.64 -15.84 -4.18
CA GLY A 68 -6.73 -15.43 -3.13
C GLY A 68 -5.80 -14.28 -3.51
N THR A 69 -5.87 -13.72 -4.72
CA THR A 69 -5.08 -12.54 -5.07
C THR A 69 -5.63 -11.29 -4.39
N ARG A 70 -4.78 -10.27 -4.24
CA ARG A 70 -5.13 -8.99 -3.61
C ARG A 70 -5.20 -7.89 -4.67
N ARG A 71 -6.35 -7.25 -4.79
CA ARG A 71 -6.56 -6.07 -5.64
C ARG A 71 -6.44 -4.80 -4.81
N PHE A 72 -5.52 -3.91 -5.18
CA PHE A 72 -5.39 -2.59 -4.53
C PHE A 72 -6.71 -1.81 -4.62
N SER A 73 -7.15 -1.22 -3.51
CA SER A 73 -8.35 -0.36 -3.47
C SER A 73 -7.97 1.09 -3.19
N THR A 74 -7.31 1.36 -2.05
CA THR A 74 -6.90 2.71 -1.67
C THR A 74 -5.75 2.67 -0.68
N THR A 75 -5.03 3.78 -0.53
CA THR A 75 -3.98 3.94 0.48
C THR A 75 -4.05 5.32 1.12
N ILE A 76 -3.77 5.37 2.41
CA ILE A 76 -3.68 6.61 3.20
C ILE A 76 -2.26 6.73 3.74
N PRO A 77 -1.53 7.82 3.43
CA PRO A 77 -0.21 8.07 3.99
C PRO A 77 -0.28 8.73 5.38
N PHE A 78 0.49 8.20 6.32
CA PHE A 78 0.73 8.76 7.65
C PHE A 78 2.21 9.16 7.76
N ARG A 79 2.46 10.45 7.97
CA ARG A 79 3.82 10.94 8.20
C ARG A 79 4.36 10.35 9.51
N LEU A 80 5.63 9.95 9.49
CA LEU A 80 6.35 9.49 10.66
C LEU A 80 7.06 10.70 11.26
N GLY A 81 6.60 11.16 12.44
CA GLY A 81 7.08 12.38 13.09
C GLY A 81 6.28 13.63 12.72
N ASN A 82 6.20 14.57 13.67
CA ASN A 82 5.41 15.82 13.61
C ASN A 82 5.80 16.74 12.46
#